data_AF-A0A2G7G710-F1
#
_entry.id   AF-A0A2G7G710-F1
#
_cell.length_a   1.000
_cell.length_b   1.000
_cell.length_c   1.000
_cell.angle_alpha   90.00
_cell.angle_beta   90.00
_cell.angle_gamma   90.00
#
_symmetry.space_group_name_H-M   'P 1'
#
loop_
_entity.id
_entity.type
_entity.pdbx_description
1 polymer ?
#
loop_
_entity_poly.entity_id
_entity_poly.type
_entity_poly.pdbx_seq_one_letter_code
_entity_poly.pdbx_strand_id
1 'polypeptide(L)'
;MKPPRTTFVYLILRRLLKLNATKVLLASVFLWLTAYESCRLRYWRDPHSAFFDGRNTYEWKYSLYREHEARRLIAGHNAPSDLPVYVKAGMDPTICVLFVTVKRDGDYYFEASVGSLLEGLDPRERSALCLNILFADTDPSRNPSWVQKWTDRLADKTRSYEVSEEKFSHPQELEKARNIHEKGIL
;
A
#
# COMPACT_ATOMS: atom_id res chain seq x y z
N MET A 1 -61.03 -40.52 13.17
CA MET A 1 -59.55 -40.42 13.30
C MET A 1 -59.07 -39.17 12.57
N LYS A 2 -58.47 -38.21 13.28
CA LYS A 2 -57.92 -36.98 12.67
C LYS A 2 -56.63 -37.35 11.94
N PRO A 3 -56.43 -36.99 10.66
CA PRO A 3 -55.18 -37.28 9.96
C PRO A 3 -54.01 -36.63 10.71
N PRO A 4 -52.85 -37.28 10.81
CA PRO A 4 -51.72 -36.75 11.55
C PRO A 4 -51.35 -35.37 11.00
N ARG A 5 -51.13 -34.40 11.89
CA ARG A 5 -50.93 -32.97 11.60
C ARG A 5 -49.86 -32.73 10.52
N THR A 6 -48.87 -33.62 10.44
CA THR A 6 -47.79 -33.67 9.45
C THR A 6 -48.29 -33.91 8.02
N THR A 7 -49.21 -34.85 7.82
CA THR A 7 -49.81 -35.19 6.51
C THR A 7 -50.60 -34.02 5.91
N PHE A 8 -51.30 -33.26 6.77
CA PHE A 8 -52.12 -32.13 6.34
C PHE A 8 -51.25 -30.94 5.89
N VAL A 9 -50.19 -30.64 6.65
CA VAL A 9 -49.18 -29.64 6.27
C VAL A 9 -48.52 -30.02 4.94
N TYR A 10 -48.18 -31.29 4.76
CA TYR A 10 -47.56 -31.78 3.53
C TYR A 10 -48.46 -31.61 2.29
N LEU A 11 -49.76 -31.90 2.41
CA LEU A 11 -50.73 -31.72 1.33
C LEU A 11 -50.95 -30.24 0.97
N ILE A 12 -51.00 -29.35 1.96
CA ILE A 12 -51.10 -27.91 1.75
C ILE A 12 -49.84 -27.38 1.05
N LEU A 13 -48.66 -27.79 1.51
CA LEU A 13 -47.38 -27.42 0.91
C LEU A 13 -47.32 -27.84 -0.56
N ARG A 14 -47.75 -29.07 -0.86
CA ARG A 14 -47.79 -29.62 -2.22
C ARG A 14 -48.77 -28.87 -3.12
N ARG A 15 -49.86 -28.33 -2.57
CA ARG A 15 -50.84 -27.52 -3.31
C ARG A 15 -50.32 -26.11 -3.57
N LEU A 16 -49.65 -25.50 -2.59
CA LEU A 16 -49.01 -24.20 -2.71
C LEU A 16 -47.87 -24.21 -3.75
N LEU A 17 -47.00 -25.24 -3.73
CA LEU A 17 -45.93 -25.40 -4.73
C LEU A 17 -46.44 -25.57 -6.18
N LYS A 18 -47.70 -25.96 -6.38
CA LYS A 18 -48.31 -26.04 -7.72
C LYS A 18 -48.75 -24.68 -8.27
N LEU A 19 -48.93 -23.67 -7.41
CA LEU A 19 -49.33 -22.33 -7.84
C LEU A 19 -48.18 -21.63 -8.56
N ASN A 20 -48.47 -21.02 -9.71
CA ASN A 20 -47.46 -20.28 -10.48
C ASN A 20 -46.86 -19.12 -9.69
N ALA A 21 -47.66 -18.43 -8.86
CA ALA A 21 -47.19 -17.36 -7.99
C ALA A 21 -46.10 -17.84 -7.00
N THR A 22 -46.27 -19.04 -6.42
CA THR A 22 -45.26 -19.62 -5.52
C THR A 22 -43.98 -19.96 -6.26
N LYS A 23 -44.07 -20.47 -7.49
CA LYS A 23 -42.88 -20.75 -8.32
C LYS A 23 -42.13 -19.46 -8.68
N VAL A 24 -42.85 -18.41 -9.07
CA VAL A 24 -42.26 -17.09 -9.38
C VAL A 24 -41.57 -16.52 -8.14
N LEU A 25 -42.25 -16.54 -6.97
CA LEU A 25 -41.65 -16.07 -5.72
C LEU A 25 -40.37 -16.83 -5.37
N LEU A 26 -40.40 -18.16 -5.46
CA LEU A 26 -39.22 -18.99 -5.17
C LEU A 26 -38.07 -18.70 -6.15
N ALA A 27 -38.35 -18.52 -7.43
CA ALA A 27 -37.36 -18.15 -8.43
C ALA A 27 -36.78 -16.75 -8.16
N SER A 28 -37.62 -15.76 -7.84
CA SER A 28 -37.18 -14.41 -7.49
C SER A 28 -36.33 -14.39 -6.22
N VAL A 29 -36.73 -15.12 -5.18
CA VAL A 29 -35.94 -15.25 -3.93
C VAL A 29 -34.61 -15.93 -4.21
N PHE A 30 -34.60 -16.99 -5.02
CA PHE A 30 -33.37 -17.67 -5.40
C PHE A 30 -32.42 -16.72 -6.14
N LEU A 31 -32.91 -16.02 -7.16
CA LEU A 31 -32.12 -15.02 -7.90
C LEU A 31 -31.60 -13.91 -6.99
N TRP A 32 -32.43 -13.41 -6.08
CA TRP A 32 -32.04 -12.38 -5.13
C TRP A 32 -30.96 -12.87 -4.16
N LEU A 33 -31.09 -14.07 -3.60
CA LEU A 33 -30.09 -14.66 -2.70
C LEU A 33 -28.76 -14.90 -3.43
N THR A 34 -28.80 -15.41 -4.67
CA THR A 34 -27.60 -15.59 -5.48
C THR A 34 -26.91 -14.25 -5.78
N ALA A 35 -27.69 -13.21 -6.12
CA ALA A 35 -27.15 -11.87 -6.35
C ALA A 35 -26.56 -11.28 -5.05
N TYR A 36 -27.27 -11.39 -3.93
CA TYR A 36 -26.81 -10.93 -2.62
C TYR A 36 -25.49 -11.59 -2.22
N GLU A 37 -25.40 -12.92 -2.33
CA GLU A 37 -24.17 -13.66 -2.01
C GLU A 37 -23.03 -13.32 -2.95
N SER A 38 -23.30 -13.16 -4.25
CA SER A 38 -22.29 -12.73 -5.22
C SER A 38 -21.75 -11.34 -4.89
N CYS A 39 -22.62 -10.39 -4.54
CA CYS A 39 -22.23 -9.06 -4.11
C CYS A 39 -21.44 -9.09 -2.80
N ARG A 40 -21.87 -9.90 -1.82
CA ARG A 40 -21.15 -10.07 -0.56
C ARG A 40 -19.74 -10.59 -0.77
N LEU A 41 -19.56 -11.59 -1.62
CA LEU A 41 -18.24 -12.18 -1.91
C LEU A 41 -17.33 -11.24 -2.71
N ARG A 42 -17.88 -10.33 -3.52
CA ARG A 42 -17.09 -9.43 -4.38
C ARG A 42 -16.78 -8.08 -3.74
N TYR A 43 -17.72 -7.53 -2.98
CA TYR A 43 -17.66 -6.15 -2.48
C TYR A 43 -17.43 -6.04 -0.97
N TRP A 44 -17.02 -7.13 -0.29
CA TRP A 44 -16.72 -7.07 1.14
C TRP A 44 -15.52 -6.16 1.49
N ARG A 45 -14.63 -5.90 0.53
CA ARG A 45 -13.44 -5.04 0.72
C ARG A 45 -13.70 -3.56 0.48
N ASP A 46 -14.85 -3.20 -0.09
CA ASP A 46 -15.18 -1.82 -0.46
C ASP A 46 -15.86 -1.13 0.74
N PRO A 47 -15.22 -0.14 1.39
CA PRO A 47 -15.79 0.56 2.55
C PRO A 47 -17.06 1.35 2.24
N HIS A 48 -17.34 1.64 0.96
CA HIS A 48 -18.55 2.35 0.55
C HIS A 48 -19.68 1.40 0.15
N SER A 49 -19.41 0.09 0.10
CA SER A 49 -20.39 -0.94 -0.21
C SER A 49 -21.23 -1.29 1.02
N ALA A 50 -22.52 -1.58 0.81
CA ALA A 50 -23.40 -2.12 1.84
C ALA A 50 -22.98 -3.52 2.34
N PHE A 51 -22.05 -4.17 1.64
CA PHE A 51 -21.53 -5.51 1.95
C PHE A 51 -20.18 -5.49 2.66
N PHE A 52 -19.67 -4.32 3.04
CA PHE A 52 -18.37 -4.17 3.68
C PHE A 52 -18.21 -5.02 4.95
N ASP A 53 -17.11 -5.77 5.05
CA ASP A 53 -16.73 -6.52 6.26
C ASP A 53 -15.38 -6.04 6.80
N GLY A 54 -15.46 -5.23 7.87
CA GLY A 54 -14.34 -4.62 8.56
C GLY A 54 -13.27 -5.60 9.08
N ARG A 55 -13.64 -6.85 9.37
CA ARG A 55 -12.79 -7.81 10.10
C ARG A 55 -11.52 -8.20 9.35
N ASN A 56 -11.61 -8.30 8.03
CA ASN A 56 -10.51 -8.75 7.17
C ASN A 56 -10.03 -7.66 6.20
N THR A 57 -10.56 -6.43 6.30
CA THR A 57 -10.25 -5.35 5.35
C THR A 57 -8.77 -4.98 5.33
N TYR A 58 -8.13 -5.07 6.51
CA TYR A 58 -6.71 -4.79 6.70
C TYR A 58 -5.83 -6.01 6.42
N GLU A 59 -6.30 -7.00 5.65
CA GLU A 59 -5.43 -8.04 5.13
C GLU A 59 -4.37 -7.44 4.21
N TRP A 60 -3.13 -7.41 4.69
CA TRP A 60 -1.96 -6.83 4.03
C TRP A 60 -1.49 -7.60 2.78
N LYS A 61 -2.29 -8.50 2.19
CA LYS A 61 -1.87 -9.40 1.11
C LYS A 61 -1.18 -8.66 -0.04
N TYR A 62 -1.85 -7.66 -0.61
CA TYR A 62 -1.29 -6.87 -1.71
C TYR A 62 -0.14 -5.96 -1.24
N SER A 63 -0.28 -5.33 -0.08
CA SER A 63 0.76 -4.45 0.47
C SER A 63 2.06 -5.20 0.75
N LEU A 64 2.00 -6.40 1.34
CA LEU A 64 3.15 -7.28 1.58
C LEU A 64 3.80 -7.73 0.27
N TYR A 65 3.00 -8.02 -0.75
CA TYR A 65 3.52 -8.36 -2.07
C TYR A 65 4.32 -7.18 -2.67
N ARG A 66 3.73 -5.99 -2.70
CA ARG A 66 4.41 -4.76 -3.18
C ARG A 66 5.64 -4.42 -2.36
N GLU A 67 5.56 -4.58 -1.05
CA GLU A 67 6.69 -4.35 -0.14
C GLU A 67 7.84 -5.34 -0.41
N HIS A 68 7.53 -6.59 -0.73
CA HIS A 68 8.53 -7.59 -1.12
C HIS A 68 9.18 -7.24 -2.48
N GLU A 69 8.40 -6.84 -3.48
CA GLU A 69 8.95 -6.37 -4.77
C GLU A 69 9.87 -5.16 -4.58
N ALA A 70 9.42 -4.17 -3.79
CA ALA A 70 10.20 -3.00 -3.44
C ALA A 70 11.53 -3.35 -2.77
N ARG A 71 11.52 -4.21 -1.75
CA ARG A 71 12.74 -4.65 -1.09
C ARG A 71 13.68 -5.42 -2.01
N ARG A 72 13.13 -6.22 -2.92
CA ARG A 72 13.92 -6.94 -3.92
C ARG A 72 14.65 -5.97 -4.85
N LEU A 73 13.96 -4.92 -5.33
CA LEU A 73 14.56 -3.87 -6.15
C LEU A 73 15.73 -3.19 -5.42
N ILE A 74 15.51 -2.77 -4.16
CA ILE A 74 16.54 -2.13 -3.32
C ILE A 74 17.72 -3.07 -3.11
N ALA A 75 17.48 -4.30 -2.66
CA ALA A 75 18.52 -5.28 -2.37
C ALA A 75 19.36 -5.61 -3.62
N GLY A 76 18.71 -5.75 -4.78
CA GLY A 76 19.39 -5.90 -6.06
C GLY A 76 20.33 -4.74 -6.31
N HIS A 77 19.83 -3.50 -6.25
CA HIS A 77 20.63 -2.30 -6.46
C HIS A 77 21.67 -2.02 -5.37
N ASN A 78 21.55 -2.64 -4.20
CA ASN A 78 22.56 -2.54 -3.15
C ASN A 78 23.68 -3.59 -3.27
N ALA A 79 23.51 -4.61 -4.12
CA ALA A 79 24.47 -5.69 -4.26
C ALA A 79 25.83 -5.20 -4.79
N PRO A 80 26.95 -5.87 -4.43
CA PRO A 80 28.28 -5.43 -4.85
C PRO A 80 28.53 -5.47 -6.36
N SER A 81 27.76 -6.27 -7.10
CA SER A 81 27.87 -6.42 -8.55
C SER A 81 27.54 -5.14 -9.30
N ASP A 82 28.17 -4.97 -10.46
CA ASP A 82 27.76 -3.97 -11.43
C ASP A 82 26.46 -4.42 -12.10
N LEU A 83 25.42 -3.64 -11.89
CA LEU A 83 24.12 -3.84 -12.51
C LEU A 83 24.02 -3.05 -13.82
N PRO A 84 23.13 -3.46 -14.73
CA PRO A 84 22.79 -2.63 -15.89
C PRO A 84 22.37 -1.23 -15.41
N VAL A 85 22.75 -0.22 -16.20
CA VAL A 85 22.46 1.19 -15.91
C VAL A 85 20.96 1.37 -15.73
N TYR A 86 20.56 1.80 -14.52
CA TYR A 86 19.17 2.13 -14.22
C TYR A 86 18.82 3.49 -14.82
N VAL A 87 17.66 3.57 -15.46
CA VAL A 87 17.17 4.84 -16.04
C VAL A 87 16.87 5.80 -14.89
N LYS A 88 17.33 7.03 -15.04
CA LYS A 88 17.13 8.12 -14.09
C LYS A 88 16.22 9.19 -14.69
N ALA A 89 15.98 10.28 -13.96
CA ALA A 89 15.18 11.39 -14.45
C ALA A 89 15.74 11.92 -15.78
N GLY A 90 14.83 12.26 -16.69
CA GLY A 90 15.14 12.96 -17.92
C GLY A 90 15.49 14.43 -17.65
N MET A 91 15.76 15.17 -18.73
CA MET A 91 16.10 16.60 -18.62
C MET A 91 14.95 17.46 -18.09
N ASP A 92 13.70 17.03 -18.30
CA ASP A 92 12.49 17.76 -17.90
C ASP A 92 11.48 16.80 -17.25
N PRO A 93 11.68 16.45 -15.96
CA PRO A 93 10.80 15.51 -15.25
C PRO A 93 9.48 16.19 -14.87
N THR A 94 8.36 15.54 -15.16
CA THR A 94 7.00 16.02 -14.84
C THR A 94 6.68 15.97 -13.34
N ILE A 95 7.27 15.03 -12.61
CA ILE A 95 7.02 14.81 -11.18
C ILE A 95 8.34 14.83 -10.43
N CYS A 96 8.39 15.58 -9.33
CA CYS A 96 9.57 15.66 -8.47
C CYS A 96 9.18 15.25 -7.04
N VAL A 97 9.80 14.17 -6.55
CA VAL A 97 9.53 13.60 -5.22
C VAL A 97 10.74 13.79 -4.33
N LEU A 98 10.49 14.26 -3.11
CA LEU A 98 11.49 14.36 -2.05
C LEU A 98 11.13 13.39 -0.93
N PHE A 99 12.00 12.41 -0.67
CA PHE A 99 11.96 11.65 0.57
C PHE A 99 12.84 12.33 1.61
N VAL A 100 12.25 12.69 2.75
CA VAL A 100 12.99 13.14 3.93
C VAL A 100 13.01 12.01 4.93
N THR A 101 14.21 11.53 5.27
CA THR A 101 14.41 10.39 6.16
C THR A 101 15.24 10.77 7.38
N VAL A 102 14.91 10.18 8.52
CA VAL A 102 15.67 10.26 9.78
C VAL A 102 15.85 8.85 10.30
N LYS A 103 16.91 8.61 11.08
CA LYS A 103 17.12 7.33 11.75
C LYS A 103 15.95 7.04 12.67
N ARG A 104 15.36 5.85 12.51
CA ARG A 104 14.36 5.28 13.40
C ARG A 104 14.75 3.84 13.73
N ASP A 105 14.74 3.49 15.01
CA ASP A 105 15.10 2.15 15.44
C ASP A 105 13.90 1.20 15.19
N GLY A 106 14.14 0.09 14.49
CA GLY A 106 13.14 -0.95 14.25
C GLY A 106 12.26 -0.77 13.00
N ASP A 107 12.38 0.36 12.31
CA ASP A 107 11.53 0.73 11.17
C ASP A 107 12.33 0.81 9.86
N TYR A 108 12.03 -0.09 8.91
CA TYR A 108 12.71 -0.17 7.61
C TYR A 108 11.79 0.21 6.43
N TYR A 109 10.74 1.02 6.67
CA TYR A 109 9.83 1.43 5.58
C TYR A 109 10.46 2.39 4.60
N PHE A 110 11.56 3.08 4.94
CA PHE A 110 12.17 4.03 4.02
C PHE A 110 12.57 3.36 2.70
N GLU A 111 13.31 2.26 2.79
CA GLU A 111 13.74 1.49 1.62
C GLU A 111 12.55 0.89 0.88
N ALA A 112 11.60 0.31 1.61
CA ALA A 112 10.39 -0.25 1.02
C ALA A 112 9.51 0.82 0.33
N SER A 113 9.49 2.06 0.84
CA SER A 113 8.73 3.17 0.26
C SER A 113 9.38 3.66 -1.04
N VAL A 114 10.70 3.86 -1.02
CA VAL A 114 11.44 4.24 -2.24
C VAL A 114 11.35 3.14 -3.29
N GLY A 115 11.56 1.88 -2.89
CA GLY A 115 11.41 0.74 -3.77
C GLY A 115 9.99 0.63 -4.35
N SER A 116 8.95 0.88 -3.55
CA SER A 116 7.55 0.80 -4.00
C SER A 116 7.18 1.90 -4.99
N LEU A 117 7.80 3.08 -4.87
CA LEU A 117 7.65 4.19 -5.82
C LEU A 117 8.27 3.86 -7.17
N LEU A 118 9.43 3.22 -7.16
CA LEU A 118 10.22 2.95 -8.37
C LEU A 118 9.83 1.65 -9.06
N GLU A 119 9.31 0.67 -8.31
CA GLU A 119 9.10 -0.65 -8.85
C GLU A 119 7.87 -0.72 -9.77
N GLY A 120 8.09 -1.27 -10.95
CA GLY A 120 7.11 -1.38 -12.03
C GLY A 120 7.08 -0.18 -12.99
N LEU A 121 7.88 0.86 -12.75
CA LEU A 121 8.00 1.98 -13.68
C LEU A 121 8.74 1.55 -14.94
N ASP A 122 8.16 1.82 -16.10
CA ASP A 122 8.87 1.69 -17.36
C ASP A 122 9.91 2.83 -17.54
N PRO A 123 10.85 2.74 -18.49
CA PRO A 123 11.86 3.77 -18.70
C PRO A 123 11.33 5.18 -18.95
N ARG A 124 10.17 5.32 -19.62
CA ARG A 124 9.54 6.63 -19.88
C ARG A 124 8.98 7.19 -18.59
N GLU A 125 8.23 6.38 -17.84
CA GLU A 125 7.68 6.77 -16.54
C GLU A 125 8.78 7.14 -15.55
N ARG A 126 9.84 6.33 -15.48
CA ARG A 126 11.01 6.62 -14.63
C ARG A 126 11.72 7.90 -15.04
N SER A 127 11.81 8.20 -16.34
CA SER A 127 12.42 9.45 -16.82
C SER A 127 11.56 10.69 -16.51
N ALA A 128 10.24 10.55 -16.39
CA ALA A 128 9.35 11.64 -16.00
C ALA A 128 9.37 11.91 -14.48
N LEU A 129 10.02 11.05 -13.69
CA LEU A 129 10.10 11.14 -12.24
C LEU A 129 11.51 11.56 -11.79
N CYS A 130 11.61 12.63 -11.01
CA CYS A 130 12.83 13.01 -10.30
C CYS A 130 12.72 12.62 -8.83
N LEU A 131 13.64 11.78 -8.36
CA LEU A 131 13.70 11.28 -6.99
C LEU A 131 14.88 11.90 -6.25
N ASN A 132 14.57 12.72 -5.25
CA ASN A 132 15.55 13.28 -4.32
C ASN A 132 15.38 12.66 -2.93
N ILE A 133 16.49 12.42 -2.25
CA ILE A 133 16.53 11.90 -0.89
C ILE A 133 17.31 12.88 0.00
N LEU A 134 16.69 13.32 1.09
CA LEU A 134 17.30 14.10 2.15
C LEU A 134 17.41 13.26 3.42
N PHE A 135 18.64 13.02 3.87
CA PHE A 135 18.94 12.45 5.17
C PHE A 135 18.98 13.57 6.20
N ALA A 136 17.86 13.75 6.90
CA ALA A 136 17.62 14.81 7.87
C ALA A 136 18.11 14.46 9.30
N ASP A 137 19.02 13.50 9.43
CA ASP A 137 19.79 13.27 10.65
C ASP A 137 20.89 14.34 10.75
N THR A 138 21.14 14.88 11.95
CA THR A 138 22.27 15.80 12.13
C THR A 138 23.60 15.09 11.86
N ASP A 139 23.72 13.85 12.32
CA ASP A 139 24.77 12.94 11.87
C ASP A 139 24.17 11.88 10.93
N PRO A 140 24.30 12.03 9.59
CA PRO A 140 23.70 11.14 8.62
C PRO A 140 24.29 9.72 8.68
N SER A 141 25.50 9.55 9.20
CA SER A 141 26.14 8.22 9.35
C SER A 141 25.37 7.29 10.29
N ARG A 142 24.51 7.84 11.15
CA ARG A 142 23.65 7.07 12.06
C ARG A 142 22.49 6.39 11.34
N ASN A 143 22.15 6.82 10.12
CA ASN A 143 21.08 6.26 9.31
C ASN A 143 21.58 5.02 8.56
N PRO A 144 20.96 3.83 8.73
CA PRO A 144 21.42 2.60 8.07
C PRO A 144 21.45 2.69 6.54
N SER A 145 20.59 3.52 5.96
CA SER A 145 20.51 3.70 4.51
C SER A 145 21.48 4.77 3.97
N TRP A 146 22.27 5.42 4.83
CA TRP A 146 23.29 6.39 4.40
C TRP A 146 24.44 5.69 3.68
N VAL A 147 24.86 6.26 2.53
CA VAL A 147 25.98 5.76 1.70
C VAL A 147 25.77 4.31 1.23
N GLN A 148 24.53 3.83 1.20
CA GLN A 148 24.20 2.55 0.58
C GLN A 148 24.30 2.68 -0.94
N LYS A 149 24.79 1.64 -1.62
CA LYS A 149 24.97 1.68 -3.09
C LYS A 149 23.67 1.95 -3.83
N TRP A 150 22.56 1.46 -3.30
CA TRP A 150 21.25 1.64 -3.94
C TRP A 150 20.84 3.12 -4.02
N THR A 151 21.24 3.96 -3.06
CA THR A 151 20.80 5.37 -3.03
C THR A 151 21.31 6.11 -4.26
N ASP A 152 22.59 5.95 -4.59
CA ASP A 152 23.21 6.62 -5.73
C ASP A 152 22.85 5.95 -7.06
N ARG A 153 22.50 4.67 -7.04
CA ARG A 153 22.07 3.93 -8.23
C ARG A 153 20.63 4.26 -8.63
N LEU A 154 19.73 4.44 -7.67
CA LEU A 154 18.29 4.61 -7.91
C LEU A 154 17.81 6.05 -7.83
N ALA A 155 18.31 6.84 -6.88
CA ALA A 155 17.90 8.24 -6.72
C ALA A 155 18.65 9.16 -7.69
N ASP A 156 18.02 10.28 -8.02
CA ASP A 156 18.61 11.31 -8.85
C ASP A 156 19.57 12.17 -8.02
N LYS A 157 19.20 12.50 -6.77
CA LYS A 157 20.09 13.18 -5.82
C LYS A 157 19.89 12.66 -4.40
N THR A 158 20.99 12.56 -3.67
CA THR A 158 21.06 12.21 -2.24
C THR A 158 21.78 13.34 -1.53
N ARG A 159 21.22 13.84 -0.43
CA ARG A 159 21.76 14.99 0.32
C ARG A 159 21.59 14.81 1.82
N SER A 160 22.38 15.54 2.59
CA SER A 160 22.18 15.81 4.01
C SER A 160 22.18 17.32 4.24
N TYR A 161 22.07 17.78 5.49
CA TYR A 161 22.19 19.20 5.79
C TYR A 161 23.58 19.74 5.42
N GLU A 162 23.62 20.63 4.42
CA GLU A 162 24.79 21.42 4.03
C GLU A 162 24.61 22.87 4.52
N VAL A 163 24.52 23.07 5.84
CA VAL A 163 24.31 24.39 6.44
C VAL A 163 25.52 24.83 7.26
N SER A 164 25.72 26.15 7.39
CA SER A 164 26.76 26.71 8.26
C SER A 164 26.55 26.30 9.72
N GLU A 165 27.62 26.23 10.52
CA GLU A 165 27.55 25.84 11.94
C GLU A 165 26.49 26.63 12.73
N GLU A 166 26.37 27.94 12.48
CA GLU A 166 25.37 28.80 13.11
C GLU A 166 23.93 28.34 12.85
N LYS A 167 23.64 27.84 11.64
CA LYS A 167 22.32 27.32 11.24
C LYS A 167 22.13 25.85 11.58
N PHE A 168 23.22 25.12 11.84
CA PHE A 168 23.20 23.71 12.21
C PHE A 168 22.74 23.47 13.66
N SER A 169 22.88 24.49 14.51
CA SER A 169 22.37 24.49 15.89
C SER A 169 20.86 24.21 15.97
N HIS A 170 20.07 24.79 15.05
CA HIS A 170 18.61 24.64 15.03
C HIS A 170 18.16 23.20 14.75
N PRO A 171 18.59 22.51 13.68
CA PRO A 171 18.31 21.08 13.49
C PRO A 171 18.76 20.18 14.64
N GLN A 172 19.86 20.50 15.32
CA GLN A 172 20.34 19.75 16.48
C GLN A 172 19.43 19.89 17.69
N GLU A 173 18.94 21.10 17.97
CA GLU A 173 17.97 21.34 19.03
C GLU A 173 16.65 20.63 18.75
N LEU A 174 16.16 20.69 17.51
CA LEU A 174 14.96 19.97 17.09
C LEU A 174 15.10 18.45 17.23
N GLU A 175 16.27 17.88 16.92
CA GLU A 175 16.54 16.45 17.11
C GLU A 175 16.53 16.06 18.58
N LYS A 176 17.19 16.86 19.46
CA LYS A 176 17.19 16.64 20.92
C LYS A 176 15.78 16.75 21.50
N ALA A 177 14.99 17.72 21.03
CA ALA A 177 13.61 17.93 21.43
C ALA A 177 12.63 16.88 20.84
N ARG A 178 13.11 16.01 19.94
CA ARG A 178 12.29 15.06 19.15
C ARG A 178 11.18 15.74 18.33
N ASN A 179 11.37 17.01 17.96
CA ASN A 179 10.45 17.75 17.09
C ASN A 179 10.76 17.44 15.61
N ILE A 180 10.35 16.25 15.18
CA ILE A 180 10.60 15.74 13.82
C ILE A 180 9.79 16.48 12.74
N HIS A 181 8.67 17.10 13.09
CA HIS A 181 7.77 17.76 12.13
C HIS A 181 8.40 19.01 11.54
N GLU A 182 8.94 19.87 12.40
CA GLU A 182 9.64 21.09 11.97
C GLU A 182 10.97 20.74 11.30
N LYS A 183 11.68 19.73 11.82
CA LYS A 183 12.96 19.30 11.25
C LYS A 183 12.81 18.80 9.81
N GLY A 184 11.69 18.16 9.46
CA GLY A 184 11.50 17.58 8.12
C GLY A 184 11.28 18.57 6.98
N ILE A 185 11.11 19.86 7.27
CA ILE A 185 10.82 20.91 6.27
C ILE A 185 11.96 21.94 6.12
N LEU A 186 13.08 21.75 6.83
CA LEU A 186 14.26 22.61 6.81
C LEU A 186 15.19 22.34 5.63
#